data_AF-A0A9P3MZN5-F1
#
_entry.id   AF-A0A9P3MZN5-F1
#
_cell.length_a   1.000
_cell.length_b   1.000
_cell.length_c   1.000
_cell.angle_alpha   90.00
_cell.angle_beta   90.00
_cell.angle_gamma   90.00
#
_symmetry.space_group_name_H-M   'P 1'
#
loop_
_entity.id
_entity.type
_entity.pdbx_description
1 polymer ?
#
loop_
_entity_poly.entity_id
_entity_poly.type
_entity_poly.pdbx_seq_one_letter_code
_entity_poly.pdbx_strand_id
1 'polypeptide(L)'
;MEYEARSARDGAWYDVASLLAHRKTESGEEQVLVRFFGFADEEDEWVSARLSVRPRSLPCEGSECVAVLPGDVVLCFQEASDQALYFDADVRDVQRRRHDVRGCRCRFWVRYRHDNTEEVVPLRKICRRPETEYRVKAAQQVTKAMGGGEGKKESVKAGKGN
;
A
#
# COMPACT_ATOMS: atom_id res chain seq x y z
N MET A 1 -2.73 -0.26 15.96
CA MET A 1 -3.07 0.37 14.67
C MET A 1 -1.87 1.19 14.28
N GLU A 2 -1.36 1.03 13.06
CA GLU A 2 -0.15 1.70 12.60
C GLU A 2 -0.52 2.90 11.72
N TYR A 3 0.27 3.97 11.85
CA TYR A 3 0.03 5.23 11.17
C TYR A 3 1.27 5.64 10.38
N GLU A 4 1.01 6.43 9.35
CA GLU A 4 2.01 7.21 8.64
C GLU A 4 1.59 8.69 8.68
N ALA A 5 2.57 9.57 8.64
CA ALA A 5 2.34 11.01 8.65
C ALA A 5 3.18 11.70 7.57
N ARG A 6 2.63 12.78 7.03
CA ARG A 6 3.27 13.58 5.99
C ARG A 6 4.09 14.70 6.64
N SER A 7 5.40 14.68 6.42
CA SER A 7 6.31 15.73 6.91
C SER A 7 6.02 17.05 6.18
N ALA A 8 6.12 18.15 6.92
CA ALA A 8 6.01 19.49 6.35
C ALA A 8 7.30 19.93 5.63
N ARG A 9 8.42 19.23 5.86
CA ARG A 9 9.76 19.60 5.36
C ARG A 9 9.92 19.25 3.88
N ASP A 10 9.47 18.08 3.48
CA ASP A 10 9.65 17.52 2.14
C ASP A 10 8.34 17.05 1.49
N GLY A 11 7.24 16.99 2.25
CA GLY A 11 5.94 16.51 1.75
C GLY A 11 5.87 14.99 1.59
N ALA A 12 6.88 14.24 2.02
CA ALA A 12 6.89 12.77 1.99
C ALA A 12 6.14 12.19 3.18
N TRP A 13 5.69 10.94 3.02
CA TRP A 13 5.06 10.17 4.09
C TRP A 13 6.06 9.25 4.76
N TYR A 14 6.01 9.22 6.09
CA TYR A 14 6.87 8.43 6.94
C TYR A 14 6.05 7.65 7.96
N ASP A 15 6.57 6.50 8.37
CA ASP A 15 5.97 5.73 9.44
C ASP A 15 6.05 6.49 10.76
N VAL A 16 4.93 6.52 11.50
CA VAL A 16 4.88 7.11 12.83
C VAL A 16 5.29 6.05 13.85
N ALA A 17 6.32 6.38 14.64
CA ALA A 17 6.73 5.58 15.80
C ALA A 17 5.83 5.86 17.01
N SER A 18 5.55 7.14 17.29
CA SER A 18 4.66 7.55 18.38
C SER A 18 3.98 8.89 18.13
N LEU A 19 2.80 9.05 18.72
CA LEU A 19 2.12 10.33 18.87
C LEU A 19 2.41 10.86 20.27
N LEU A 20 3.12 11.97 20.38
CA LEU A 20 3.67 12.48 21.64
C LEU A 20 2.75 13.46 22.34
N ALA A 21 2.07 14.31 21.56
CA ALA A 21 1.20 15.35 22.09
C ALA A 21 0.11 15.73 21.08
N HIS A 22 -0.92 16.41 21.57
CA HIS A 22 -2.01 16.97 20.78
C HIS A 22 -2.23 18.43 21.19
N ARG A 23 -2.52 19.30 20.22
CA ARG A 23 -2.90 20.69 20.47
C ARG A 23 -3.97 21.14 19.48
N LYS A 24 -4.71 22.16 19.89
CA LYS A 24 -5.59 22.91 19.00
C LYS A 24 -5.05 24.32 18.87
N THR A 25 -4.86 24.80 17.65
CA THR A 25 -4.40 26.16 17.39
C THR A 25 -5.53 27.17 17.61
N GLU A 26 -5.20 28.47 17.63
CA GLU A 26 -6.20 29.54 17.74
C GLU A 26 -7.19 29.55 16.56
N SER A 27 -6.76 29.11 15.37
CA SER A 27 -7.64 28.93 14.21
C SER A 27 -8.54 27.69 14.31
N GLY A 28 -8.41 26.91 15.38
CA GLY A 28 -9.18 25.69 15.61
C GLY A 28 -8.62 24.45 14.90
N GLU A 29 -7.44 24.53 14.29
CA GLU A 29 -6.79 23.36 13.67
C GLU A 29 -6.26 22.40 14.75
N GLU A 30 -6.58 21.13 14.61
CA GLU A 30 -6.03 20.07 15.44
C GLU A 30 -4.69 19.58 14.87
N GLN A 31 -3.67 19.63 15.71
CA GLN A 31 -2.32 19.19 15.38
C GLN A 31 -1.85 18.15 16.39
N VAL A 32 -1.05 17.21 15.91
CA VAL A 32 -0.38 16.20 16.74
C VAL A 32 1.12 16.30 16.56
N LEU A 33 1.86 16.10 17.65
CA LEU A 33 3.31 15.99 17.63
C LEU A 33 3.66 14.53 17.32
N VAL A 34 4.33 14.30 16.20
CA VAL A 34 4.68 12.95 15.73
C VAL A 34 6.18 12.71 15.85
N ARG A 35 6.55 11.51 16.30
CA ARG A 35 7.90 10.96 16.13
C ARG A 35 7.90 9.98 14.98
N PHE A 36 8.77 10.19 14.00
CA PHE A 36 8.91 9.29 12.86
C PHE A 36 9.81 8.09 13.20
N PHE A 37 9.51 6.94 12.60
CA PHE A 37 10.32 5.74 12.76
C PHE A 37 11.71 5.94 12.15
N GLY A 38 12.75 5.64 12.92
CA GLY A 38 14.15 5.79 12.48
C GLY A 38 14.72 7.20 12.63
N PHE A 39 13.94 8.15 13.14
CA PHE A 39 14.39 9.52 13.41
C PHE A 39 14.51 9.80 14.91
N ALA A 40 15.37 10.75 15.27
CA ALA A 40 15.59 11.20 16.64
C ALA A 40 14.53 12.24 17.07
N ASP A 41 14.56 12.65 18.34
CA ASP A 41 13.56 13.55 18.91
C ASP A 41 13.68 14.99 18.41
N GLU A 42 14.84 15.40 17.90
CA GLU A 42 15.02 16.69 17.22
C GLU A 42 14.25 16.78 15.90
N GLU A 43 13.82 15.63 15.37
CA GLU A 43 13.06 15.53 14.11
C GLU A 43 11.55 15.45 14.35
N ASP A 44 11.08 15.51 15.60
CA ASP A 44 9.66 15.49 15.92
C ASP A 44 8.92 16.68 15.26
N GLU A 45 7.74 16.44 14.70
CA GLU A 45 6.98 17.45 13.95
C GLU A 45 5.55 17.62 14.44
N TRP A 46 5.10 18.87 14.55
CA TRP A 46 3.67 19.18 14.66
C TRP A 46 3.04 19.12 13.27
N VAL A 47 2.18 18.13 13.05
CA VAL A 47 1.47 17.94 11.77
C VAL A 47 -0.04 18.04 11.97
N SER A 48 -0.75 18.40 10.89
CA SER A 48 -2.22 18.44 10.88
C SER A 48 -2.79 17.03 11.13
N ALA A 49 -3.53 16.85 12.21
CA ALA A 49 -4.11 15.55 12.57
C ALA A 49 -5.10 15.04 11.51
N ARG A 50 -5.76 15.97 10.82
CA ARG A 50 -6.77 15.67 9.79
C ARG A 50 -6.18 15.46 8.40
N LEU A 51 -5.13 16.21 8.04
CA LEU A 51 -4.63 16.23 6.66
C LEU A 51 -3.33 15.46 6.47
N SER A 52 -2.55 15.29 7.53
CA SER A 52 -1.17 14.78 7.45
C SER A 52 -0.97 13.53 8.31
N VAL A 53 -2.02 12.90 8.82
CA VAL A 53 -1.94 11.63 9.55
C VAL A 53 -3.00 10.68 9.00
N ARG A 54 -2.62 9.43 8.73
CA ARG A 54 -3.56 8.41 8.24
C ARG A 54 -3.09 6.99 8.61
N PRO A 55 -3.97 5.99 8.55
CA PRO A 55 -3.55 4.60 8.66
C PRO A 55 -2.48 4.28 7.63
N ARG A 56 -1.46 3.51 8.05
CA ARG A 56 -0.31 3.14 7.22
C ARG A 56 -0.75 2.43 5.93
N SER A 57 -0.11 2.81 4.83
CA SER A 57 -0.28 2.15 3.52
C SER A 57 0.24 0.72 3.57
N LEU A 58 -0.38 -0.17 2.80
CA LEU A 58 -0.09 -1.59 2.83
C LEU A 58 0.78 -1.96 1.61
N PRO A 59 1.94 -2.61 1.80
CA PRO A 59 2.70 -3.12 0.67
C PRO A 59 1.87 -4.14 -0.12
N CYS A 60 2.09 -4.22 -1.42
CA CYS A 60 1.35 -5.13 -2.29
C CYS A 60 2.19 -6.40 -2.56
N GLU A 61 1.59 -7.56 -2.33
CA GLU A 61 2.16 -8.83 -2.79
C GLU A 61 1.99 -8.99 -4.31
N GLY A 62 2.83 -9.82 -4.94
CA GLY A 62 2.83 -9.97 -6.40
C GLY A 62 1.48 -10.37 -7.01
N SER A 63 0.69 -11.18 -6.29
CA SER A 63 -0.66 -11.59 -6.68
C SER A 63 -1.73 -10.51 -6.43
N GLU A 64 -1.45 -9.51 -5.60
CA GLU A 64 -2.38 -8.44 -5.21
C GLU A 64 -2.44 -7.31 -6.23
N CYS A 65 -1.61 -7.37 -7.28
CA CYS A 65 -1.55 -6.34 -8.30
C CYS A 65 -2.94 -6.00 -8.88
N VAL A 66 -3.85 -6.98 -8.97
CA VAL A 66 -5.21 -6.83 -9.49
C VAL A 66 -6.10 -5.89 -8.67
N ALA A 67 -5.74 -5.64 -7.40
CA ALA A 67 -6.47 -4.76 -6.51
C ALA A 67 -6.18 -3.26 -6.76
N VAL A 68 -5.05 -2.94 -7.41
CA VAL A 68 -4.65 -1.59 -7.78
C VAL A 68 -5.23 -1.24 -9.14
N LEU A 69 -6.08 -0.22 -9.21
CA LEU A 69 -6.86 0.16 -10.38
C LEU A 69 -6.62 1.64 -10.77
N PRO A 70 -6.86 2.02 -12.04
CA PRO A 70 -6.90 3.43 -12.42
C PRO A 70 -7.87 4.23 -11.54
N GLY A 71 -7.44 5.42 -11.13
CA GLY A 71 -8.16 6.30 -10.20
C GLY A 71 -7.84 6.05 -8.72
N ASP A 72 -7.15 4.97 -8.37
CA ASP A 72 -6.70 4.77 -6.99
C ASP A 72 -5.62 5.79 -6.62
N VAL A 73 -5.62 6.19 -5.34
CA VAL A 73 -4.48 6.86 -4.71
C VAL A 73 -3.62 5.79 -4.07
N VAL A 74 -2.31 5.87 -4.28
CA VAL A 74 -1.34 4.96 -3.68
C VAL A 74 -0.19 5.75 -3.07
N LEU A 75 0.48 5.15 -2.09
CA LEU A 75 1.77 5.63 -1.64
C LEU A 75 2.84 5.01 -2.55
N CYS A 76 3.58 5.85 -3.25
CA CYS A 76 4.53 5.44 -4.27
C CYS A 76 5.95 5.87 -3.89
N PHE A 77 6.88 4.92 -3.96
CA PHE A 77 8.30 5.15 -3.78
C PHE A 77 8.90 5.82 -5.01
N GLN A 78 9.43 7.03 -4.84
CA GLN A 78 10.12 7.79 -5.87
C GLN A 78 11.61 7.87 -5.51
N GLU A 79 12.46 7.53 -6.48
CA GLU A 79 13.91 7.56 -6.33
C GLU A 79 14.46 8.66 -7.25
N ALA A 80 15.00 9.70 -6.63
CA ALA A 80 15.74 10.78 -7.26
C ALA A 80 17.25 10.56 -7.04
N SER A 81 18.09 11.43 -7.62
CA SER A 81 19.56 11.30 -7.54
C SER A 81 20.12 11.32 -6.12
N ASP A 82 19.45 12.01 -5.20
CA ASP A 82 19.89 12.31 -3.85
C ASP A 82 18.89 11.88 -2.77
N GLN A 83 17.68 11.46 -3.17
CA GLN A 83 16.59 11.16 -2.26
C GLN A 83 15.76 9.95 -2.72
N ALA A 84 15.25 9.21 -1.74
CA ALA A 84 14.45 8.00 -1.92
C ALA A 84 13.25 8.07 -0.96
N LEU A 85 12.14 8.63 -1.45
CA LEU A 85 11.02 9.08 -0.63
C LEU A 85 9.69 8.46 -1.06
N TYR A 86 8.69 8.53 -0.18
CA TYR A 86 7.36 8.02 -0.44
C TYR A 86 6.36 9.17 -0.56
N PHE A 87 5.67 9.24 -1.70
CA PHE A 87 4.69 10.29 -1.99
C PHE A 87 3.35 9.70 -2.39
N ASP A 88 2.29 10.49 -2.20
CA ASP A 88 1.01 10.14 -2.80
C ASP A 88 1.07 10.28 -4.32
N ALA A 89 0.53 9.28 -5.01
CA ALA A 89 0.38 9.28 -6.46
C ALA A 89 -1.00 8.76 -6.87
N ASP A 90 -1.54 9.32 -7.94
CA ASP A 90 -2.75 8.82 -8.59
C ASP A 90 -2.37 7.80 -9.66
N VAL A 91 -2.98 6.62 -9.62
CA VAL A 91 -2.84 5.63 -10.69
C VAL A 91 -3.63 6.11 -11.91
N ARG A 92 -2.93 6.42 -13.01
CA ARG A 92 -3.52 6.88 -14.28
C ARG A 92 -3.97 5.70 -15.12
N ASP A 93 -3.12 4.69 -15.24
CA ASP A 93 -3.41 3.48 -16.00
C ASP A 93 -2.59 2.28 -15.50
N VAL A 94 -3.02 1.07 -15.85
CA VAL A 94 -2.35 -0.17 -15.47
C VAL A 94 -2.17 -1.11 -16.67
N GLN A 95 -0.93 -1.28 -17.09
CA GLN A 95 -0.57 -2.29 -18.08
C GLN A 95 -0.40 -3.66 -17.41
N ARG A 96 -1.43 -4.50 -17.55
CA ARG A 96 -1.42 -5.88 -17.06
C ARG A 96 -0.51 -6.77 -17.90
N ARG A 97 0.30 -7.60 -17.24
CA ARG A 97 1.18 -8.59 -17.89
C ARG A 97 0.99 -9.95 -17.24
N ARG A 98 1.26 -11.03 -17.98
CA ARG A 98 1.29 -12.37 -17.39
C ARG A 98 2.45 -12.48 -16.40
N HIS A 99 2.18 -13.05 -15.24
CA HIS A 99 3.17 -13.35 -14.21
C HIS A 99 2.66 -14.47 -13.30
N ASP A 100 3.55 -15.01 -12.48
CA ASP A 100 3.30 -16.10 -11.55
C ASP A 100 3.87 -15.76 -10.16
N VAL A 101 4.08 -16.79 -9.33
CA VAL A 101 4.65 -16.67 -7.98
C VAL A 101 6.04 -16.04 -7.93
N ARG A 102 6.76 -15.93 -9.07
CA ARG A 102 8.08 -15.29 -9.12
C ARG A 102 8.01 -13.77 -9.02
N GLY A 103 6.82 -13.18 -9.13
CA GLY A 103 6.59 -11.76 -8.88
C GLY A 103 5.86 -11.03 -10.01
N CYS A 104 5.22 -9.92 -9.64
CA CYS A 104 4.42 -9.12 -10.55
C CYS A 104 5.25 -8.47 -11.66
N ARG A 105 4.74 -8.53 -12.89
CA ARG A 105 5.31 -7.87 -14.07
C ARG A 105 4.46 -6.72 -14.61
N CYS A 106 3.33 -6.42 -13.96
CA CYS A 106 2.46 -5.31 -14.34
C CYS A 106 3.20 -3.97 -14.20
N ARG A 107 2.77 -2.99 -15.00
CA ARG A 107 3.29 -1.64 -14.98
C ARG A 107 2.17 -0.66 -14.68
N PHE A 108 2.44 0.28 -13.78
CA PHE A 108 1.47 1.24 -13.28
C PHE A 108 1.93 2.62 -13.68
N TRP A 109 1.16 3.31 -14.51
CA TRP A 109 1.41 4.71 -14.82
C TRP A 109 0.81 5.53 -13.67
N VAL A 110 1.67 6.26 -12.97
CA VAL A 110 1.27 7.08 -11.82
C VAL A 110 1.59 8.54 -12.07
N ARG A 111 0.80 9.44 -11.48
CA ARG A 111 1.10 10.87 -11.39
C ARG A 111 1.27 11.26 -9.93
N TYR A 112 2.44 11.75 -9.57
CA TYR A 112 2.73 12.20 -8.21
C TYR A 112 1.95 13.48 -7.88
N ARG A 113 1.34 13.52 -6.70
CA ARG A 113 0.48 14.65 -6.32
C ARG A 113 1.25 15.90 -5.89
N HIS A 114 2.52 15.76 -5.51
CA HIS A 114 3.31 16.86 -4.98
C HIS A 114 3.87 17.78 -6.08
N ASP A 115 4.22 17.22 -7.26
CA ASP A 115 4.86 17.95 -8.36
C ASP A 115 4.19 17.72 -9.73
N ASN A 116 3.17 16.84 -9.81
CA ASN A 116 2.51 16.40 -11.04
C ASN A 116 3.41 15.65 -12.03
N THR A 117 4.59 15.21 -11.64
CA THR A 117 5.41 14.36 -12.50
C THR A 117 4.78 12.99 -12.67
N GLU A 118 5.08 12.34 -13.79
CA GLU A 118 4.51 11.05 -14.15
C GLU A 118 5.60 10.01 -14.36
N GLU A 119 5.37 8.80 -13.86
CA GLU A 119 6.32 7.69 -13.95
C GLU A 119 5.56 6.38 -14.19
N VAL A 120 6.19 5.44 -14.90
CA VAL A 120 5.71 4.06 -15.01
C VAL A 120 6.47 3.17 -14.02
N VAL A 121 5.83 2.79 -12.93
CA VAL A 121 6.46 2.05 -11.83
C VAL A 121 6.05 0.57 -11.81
N PRO A 122 6.92 -0.33 -11.29
CA PRO A 122 6.53 -1.70 -10.94
C PRO A 122 5.74 -1.74 -9.63
N LEU A 123 5.02 -2.84 -9.39
CA LEU A 123 4.21 -3.02 -8.16
C LEU A 123 5.01 -2.82 -6.86
N ARG A 124 6.28 -3.25 -6.82
CA ARG A 124 7.11 -3.15 -5.59
C ARG A 124 7.35 -1.72 -5.10
N LYS A 125 7.10 -0.70 -5.94
CA LYS A 125 7.17 0.72 -5.54
C LYS A 125 5.84 1.23 -4.99
N ILE A 126 4.78 0.41 -4.98
CA ILE A 126 3.41 0.82 -4.64
C ILE A 126 2.97 0.17 -3.33
N CYS A 127 2.55 1.00 -2.40
CA CYS A 127 1.78 0.63 -1.23
C CYS A 127 0.34 1.13 -1.41
N ARG A 128 -0.63 0.21 -1.31
CA ARG A 128 -2.05 0.53 -1.48
C ARG A 128 -2.63 1.12 -0.20
N ARG A 129 -3.66 1.95 -0.36
CA ARG A 129 -4.40 2.52 0.77
C ARG A 129 -5.27 1.43 1.45
N PRO A 130 -5.38 1.38 2.79
CA PRO A 130 -6.14 0.34 3.51
C PRO A 130 -7.61 0.21 3.08
N GLU A 131 -8.21 1.29 2.58
CA GLU A 131 -9.57 1.32 2.06
C GLU A 131 -9.78 0.37 0.87
N THR A 132 -8.71 -0.07 0.20
CA THR A 132 -8.74 -1.02 -0.93
C THR A 132 -8.57 -2.48 -0.52
N GLU A 133 -8.38 -2.78 0.77
CA GLU A 133 -8.17 -4.13 1.32
C GLU A 133 -9.24 -5.14 0.91
N TYR A 134 -10.49 -4.71 0.80
CA TYR A 134 -11.59 -5.59 0.40
C TYR A 134 -11.37 -6.21 -1.00
N ARG A 135 -10.67 -5.50 -1.90
CA ARG A 135 -10.38 -5.98 -3.26
C ARG A 135 -9.38 -7.14 -3.24
N VAL A 136 -8.38 -7.07 -2.37
CA VAL A 136 -7.41 -8.16 -2.16
C VAL A 136 -8.13 -9.40 -1.62
N LYS A 137 -8.95 -9.24 -0.57
CA LYS A 137 -9.72 -10.34 0.01
C LYS A 137 -10.66 -10.99 -1.01
N ALA A 138 -11.33 -10.20 -1.83
CA ALA A 138 -12.17 -10.70 -2.92
C ALA A 138 -11.36 -11.51 -3.95
N ALA A 139 -10.20 -11.00 -4.38
CA ALA A 139 -9.34 -11.70 -5.33
C ALA A 139 -8.85 -13.05 -4.78
N GLN A 140 -8.45 -13.10 -3.50
CA GLN A 140 -8.01 -14.33 -2.83
C GLN A 140 -9.13 -15.38 -2.69
N GLN A 141 -10.37 -14.94 -2.49
CA GLN A 141 -11.52 -15.85 -2.45
C GLN A 141 -11.77 -16.49 -3.81
N VAL A 142 -11.66 -15.73 -4.90
CA VAL A 142 -11.79 -16.25 -6.27
C VAL A 142 -10.70 -17.27 -6.57
N THR A 143 -9.44 -16.99 -6.24
CA THR A 143 -8.34 -17.95 -6.46
C THR A 143 -8.51 -19.22 -5.64
N LYS A 144 -8.97 -19.11 -4.39
CA LYS A 144 -9.27 -20.27 -3.53
C LYS A 144 -10.41 -21.13 -4.09
N ALA A 145 -11.47 -20.51 -4.62
CA ALA A 145 -12.58 -21.22 -5.23
C ALA A 145 -12.16 -21.99 -6.50
N MET A 146 -11.26 -21.42 -7.31
CA MET A 146 -10.73 -22.07 -8.52
C MET A 146 -9.70 -23.17 -8.22
N GLY A 147 -8.98 -23.09 -7.10
CA GLY A 147 -7.96 -24.08 -6.69
C GLY A 147 -8.46 -25.26 -5.86
N GLY A 148 -9.76 -25.32 -5.53
CA GLY A 148 -10.35 -26.35 -4.65
C GLY A 148 -10.70 -27.69 -5.32
N GLY A 149 -10.19 -27.97 -6.51
CA GLY A 149 -10.55 -29.14 -7.32
C GLY A 149 -9.44 -30.18 -7.47
N GLU A 150 -8.95 -30.78 -6.39
CA GLU A 150 -8.07 -31.96 -6.47
C GLU A 150 -8.52 -33.08 -5.50
N GLY A 151 -9.08 -34.15 -6.07
CA GLY A 151 -8.73 -35.53 -5.70
C GLY A 151 -9.46 -36.24 -4.56
N LYS A 152 -10.77 -36.53 -4.69
CA LYS A 152 -11.36 -37.68 -3.97
C LYS A 152 -11.01 -38.96 -4.72
N LYS A 153 -9.89 -39.61 -4.39
CA LYS A 153 -9.62 -40.99 -4.84
C LYS A 153 -10.63 -41.91 -4.16
N GLU A 154 -11.65 -42.35 -4.91
CA GLU A 154 -12.48 -43.47 -4.52
C GLU A 154 -11.66 -44.76 -4.55
N SER A 155 -11.42 -45.33 -3.37
CA SER A 155 -10.84 -46.65 -3.21
C SER A 155 -11.88 -47.69 -3.62
N VAL A 156 -11.78 -48.21 -4.84
CA VAL A 156 -12.53 -49.39 -5.30
C VAL A 156 -12.07 -50.59 -4.47
N LYS A 157 -12.89 -51.03 -3.51
CA LYS A 157 -12.73 -52.35 -2.87
C LYS A 157 -13.13 -53.42 -3.89
N ALA A 158 -12.13 -54.09 -4.47
CA ALA A 158 -12.34 -55.34 -5.17
C ALA A 158 -12.68 -56.43 -4.14
N GLY A 159 -13.97 -56.76 -4.01
CA GLY A 159 -14.41 -58.01 -3.41
C GLY A 159 -14.25 -59.13 -4.44
N LYS A 160 -13.44 -60.13 -4.11
CA LYS A 160 -13.51 -61.45 -4.76
C LYS A 160 -13.92 -62.45 -3.69
N GLY A 161 -15.17 -62.90 -3.78
CA GLY A 161 -15.58 -64.21 -3.27
C GLY A 161 -15.29 -65.26 -4.34
N ASN A 162 -14.67 -66.37 -3.97
CA ASN A 162 -15.36 -67.64 -3.72
C ASN A 162 -14.34 -68.60 -3.11
#